data_AF-A0A5K1HJE4-F1
#
_entry.id   AF-A0A5K1HJE4-F1
#
_cell.length_a   1.000
_cell.length_b   1.000
_cell.length_c   1.000
_cell.angle_alpha   90.00
_cell.angle_beta   90.00
_cell.angle_gamma   90.00
#
_symmetry.space_group_name_H-M   'P 1'
#
loop_
_entity.id
_entity.type
_entity.pdbx_description
1 polymer ?
#
loop_
_entity_poly.entity_id
_entity_poly.type
_entity_poly.pdbx_seq_one_letter_code
_entity_poly.pdbx_strand_id
1 'polypeptide(L)'
;KLRLYLLSRYGEEATEKCFFDIQELIIKTLIATCKVISNDKRCFELYGFDIMLDATLKPWLIEINGSPSMTANTPVDRALKNGLLDDTLSIVNIEK
;
A
#
# COMPACT_ATOMS: atom_id res chain seq x y z
N LYS A 1 4.21 12.46 5.21
CA LYS A 1 5.27 13.20 4.47
C LYS A 1 4.94 13.33 2.97
N LEU A 2 4.66 12.23 2.25
CA LEU A 2 4.25 12.28 0.84
C LEU A 2 2.95 13.08 0.61
N ARG A 3 1.88 12.78 1.35
CA ARG A 3 0.60 13.50 1.21
C ARG A 3 0.77 15.01 1.40
N LEU A 4 1.49 15.43 2.45
CA LEU A 4 1.76 16.85 2.71
C LEU A 4 2.55 17.51 1.57
N TYR A 5 3.54 16.81 1.02
CA TYR A 5 4.30 17.30 -0.15
C TYR A 5 3.38 17.48 -1.37
N LEU A 6 2.54 16.50 -1.67
CA LEU A 6 1.59 16.58 -2.79
C LEU A 6 0.56 17.70 -2.58
N LEU A 7 0.01 17.83 -1.37
CA LEU A 7 -0.92 18.92 -1.01
C LEU A 7 -0.28 20.28 -1.25
N SER A 8 0.96 20.47 -0.80
CA SER A 8 1.67 21.75 -0.94
C SER A 8 2.00 22.13 -2.39
N ARG A 9 2.21 21.13 -3.28
CA ARG A 9 2.70 21.35 -4.64
C ARG A 9 1.61 21.31 -5.71
N TYR A 10 0.58 20.50 -5.51
CA TYR A 10 -0.46 20.22 -6.51
C TYR A 10 -1.87 20.56 -6.01
N GLY A 11 -2.03 20.93 -4.74
CA GLY A 11 -3.32 21.23 -4.13
C GLY A 11 -4.07 19.99 -3.63
N GLU A 12 -5.20 20.24 -2.97
CA GLU A 12 -6.00 19.22 -2.30
C GLU A 12 -6.65 18.25 -3.29
N GLU A 13 -7.42 18.76 -4.24
CA GLU A 13 -8.17 17.97 -5.21
C GLU A 13 -7.27 17.00 -6.00
N ALA A 14 -6.14 17.48 -6.54
CA ALA A 14 -5.21 16.65 -7.29
C ALA A 14 -4.54 15.59 -6.41
N THR A 15 -4.26 15.91 -5.14
CA THR A 15 -3.71 14.95 -4.19
C THR A 15 -4.73 13.87 -3.88
N GLU A 16 -5.97 14.24 -3.59
CA GLU A 16 -7.05 13.27 -3.32
C GLU A 16 -7.28 12.35 -4.50
N LYS A 17 -7.36 12.91 -5.72
CA LYS A 17 -7.47 12.13 -6.95
C LYS A 17 -6.30 11.17 -7.12
N CYS A 18 -5.06 11.61 -6.88
CA CYS A 18 -3.88 10.73 -6.97
C CYS A 18 -3.96 9.55 -6.00
N PHE A 19 -4.34 9.78 -4.74
CA PHE A 19 -4.52 8.70 -3.76
C PHE A 19 -5.67 7.76 -4.14
N PHE A 20 -6.76 8.29 -4.69
CA PHE A 20 -7.87 7.48 -5.22
C PHE A 20 -7.41 6.60 -6.39
N ASP A 21 -6.68 7.17 -7.35
CA ASP A 21 -6.15 6.44 -8.51
C ASP A 21 -5.18 5.32 -8.06
N ILE A 22 -4.39 5.54 -7.00
CA ILE A 22 -3.53 4.52 -6.39
C ILE A 22 -4.38 3.37 -5.82
N GLN A 23 -5.43 3.67 -5.06
CA GLN A 23 -6.33 2.66 -4.49
C GLN A 23 -7.03 1.85 -5.58
N GLU A 24 -7.53 2.50 -6.62
CA GLU A 24 -8.12 1.83 -7.78
C GLU A 24 -7.13 0.88 -8.46
N LEU A 25 -5.88 1.32 -8.64
CA LEU A 25 -4.82 0.51 -9.25
C LEU A 25 -4.53 -0.76 -8.42
N ILE A 26 -4.48 -0.63 -7.09
CA ILE A 26 -4.31 -1.79 -6.18
C ILE A 26 -5.49 -2.76 -6.32
N ILE A 27 -6.72 -2.27 -6.25
CA ILE A 27 -7.94 -3.09 -6.35
C ILE A 27 -8.00 -3.81 -7.69
N LYS A 28 -7.79 -3.10 -8.80
CA LYS A 28 -7.80 -3.67 -10.16
C LYS A 28 -6.76 -4.77 -10.30
N THR A 29 -5.59 -4.58 -9.73
CA THR A 29 -4.52 -5.58 -9.80
C THR A 29 -4.87 -6.84 -9.00
N LEU A 30 -5.39 -6.68 -7.78
CA LEU A 30 -5.84 -7.81 -6.95
C LEU A 30 -7.00 -8.57 -7.60
N ILE A 31 -7.95 -7.88 -8.24
CA ILE A 31 -9.03 -8.53 -8.99
C ILE A 31 -8.47 -9.34 -10.17
N ALA A 32 -7.50 -8.78 -10.90
CA ALA A 32 -6.87 -9.46 -12.03
C ALA A 32 -6.10 -10.72 -11.61
N THR A 33 -5.50 -10.73 -10.41
CA THR A 33 -4.73 -11.86 -9.87
C THR A 33 -5.51 -12.77 -8.92
N CYS A 34 -6.78 -12.45 -8.63
CA CYS A 34 -7.64 -13.16 -7.68
C CYS A 34 -7.79 -14.67 -7.97
N LYS A 35 -7.62 -15.09 -9.24
CA LYS A 35 -7.66 -16.51 -9.63
C LYS A 35 -6.39 -17.29 -9.30
N VAL A 36 -5.28 -16.59 -9.11
CA VAL A 36 -3.95 -17.16 -8.82
C VAL A 36 -3.64 -17.09 -7.33
N ILE A 37 -4.12 -16.03 -6.65
CA ILE A 37 -3.99 -15.87 -5.21
C ILE A 37 -4.86 -16.90 -4.50
N SER A 38 -4.27 -17.63 -3.56
CA SER A 38 -4.99 -18.64 -2.77
C SER A 38 -5.97 -17.97 -1.81
N ASN A 39 -7.26 -18.15 -2.06
CA ASN A 39 -8.35 -17.52 -1.30
C ASN A 39 -8.80 -18.38 -0.10
N ASP A 40 -7.86 -18.82 0.74
CA ASP A 40 -8.20 -19.48 2.01
C ASP A 40 -8.60 -18.40 3.03
N LYS A 41 -9.83 -18.47 3.52
CA LYS A 41 -10.40 -17.50 4.48
C LYS A 41 -9.66 -17.47 5.83
N ARG A 42 -8.77 -18.43 6.09
CA ARG A 42 -7.95 -18.51 7.31
C ARG A 42 -6.57 -17.89 7.12
N CYS A 43 -6.23 -17.49 5.89
CA CYS A 43 -4.95 -16.91 5.54
C CYS A 43 -5.12 -15.42 5.24
N PHE A 44 -4.11 -14.64 5.59
CA PHE A 44 -3.95 -13.27 5.11
C PHE A 44 -2.54 -13.13 4.56
N GLU A 45 -2.40 -12.28 3.55
CA GLU A 45 -1.10 -11.98 2.93
C GLU A 45 -0.91 -10.46 2.90
N LEU A 46 0.30 -10.03 3.24
CA LEU A 46 0.71 -8.64 3.17
C LEU A 46 1.49 -8.42 1.87
N TYR A 47 0.93 -7.61 0.98
CA TYR A 47 1.57 -7.24 -0.28
C TYR A 47 2.23 -5.86 -0.20
N GLY A 48 3.45 -5.75 -0.70
CA GLY A 48 4.09 -4.46 -0.98
C GLY A 48 3.85 -4.08 -2.43
N PHE A 49 3.33 -2.87 -2.67
CA PHE A 49 3.13 -2.32 -4.01
C PHE A 49 4.12 -1.19 -4.27
N ASP A 50 4.95 -1.36 -5.30
CA ASP A 50 5.87 -0.32 -5.74
C ASP A 50 5.23 0.45 -6.89
N ILE A 51 4.89 1.71 -6.61
CA ILE A 51 4.12 2.57 -7.51
C ILE A 51 4.94 3.82 -7.82
N MET A 52 5.06 4.13 -9.11
CA MET A 52 5.70 5.35 -9.59
C MET A 52 4.65 6.35 -10.06
N LEU A 53 4.77 7.61 -9.62
CA LEU A 53 3.93 8.71 -10.10
C LEU A 53 4.64 9.43 -11.26
N ASP A 54 3.94 9.66 -12.36
CA ASP A 54 4.45 10.48 -13.44
C ASP A 54 4.25 12.00 -13.20
N ALA A 55 4.67 12.82 -14.16
CA ALA A 55 4.55 14.29 -14.07
C ALA A 55 3.10 14.80 -13.95
N THR A 56 2.11 13.97 -14.30
CA THR A 56 0.67 14.26 -14.21
C THR A 56 0.01 13.63 -12.97
N LEU A 57 0.81 13.09 -12.04
CA LEU A 57 0.37 12.35 -10.85
C LEU A 57 -0.38 11.05 -11.18
N LYS A 58 -0.26 10.53 -12.40
CA LYS A 58 -0.83 9.23 -12.73
C LYS A 58 0.03 8.12 -12.11
N PRO A 59 -0.56 7.18 -11.35
CA PRO A 59 0.16 6.07 -10.77
C PRO A 59 0.40 4.95 -11.80
N TRP A 60 1.62 4.44 -11.80
CA TRP A 60 2.06 3.32 -12.60
C TRP A 60 2.59 2.22 -11.67
N LEU A 61 2.01 1.03 -11.78
CA LEU A 61 2.48 -0.15 -11.05
C LEU A 61 3.82 -0.60 -11.62
N ILE A 62 4.82 -0.79 -10.77
CA ILE A 62 6.14 -1.30 -11.17
C ILE A 62 6.24 -2.78 -10.82
N GLU A 63 6.04 -3.11 -9.55
CA GLU A 63 6.09 -4.49 -9.07
C GLU A 63 5.19 -4.71 -7.85
N ILE A 64 4.90 -5.98 -7.58
CA ILE A 64 4.16 -6.44 -6.41
C ILE A 64 5.01 -7.50 -5.70
N ASN A 65 5.24 -7.26 -4.42
CA ASN A 65 6.03 -8.14 -3.56
C ASN A 65 5.11 -8.86 -2.58
N GLY A 66 5.02 -10.18 -2.66
CA GLY A 66 4.29 -11.03 -1.70
C GLY A 66 5.03 -11.26 -0.38
N SER A 67 6.25 -10.72 -0.23
CA SER A 67 7.07 -10.81 0.97
C SER A 67 7.87 -9.51 1.14
N PRO A 68 7.20 -8.38 1.39
CA PRO A 68 7.90 -7.09 1.52
C PRO A 68 8.92 -7.15 2.66
N SER A 69 10.09 -6.55 2.46
CA SER A 69 11.16 -6.59 3.45
C SER A 69 10.72 -5.92 4.76
N MET A 70 10.69 -6.71 5.83
CA MET A 70 10.44 -6.22 7.20
C MET A 70 11.73 -5.83 7.93
N THR A 71 12.88 -5.84 7.26
CA THR A 71 14.17 -5.46 7.87
C THR A 71 14.16 -3.96 8.18
N ALA A 72 14.25 -3.61 9.46
CA ALA A 72 14.14 -2.24 9.92
C ALA A 72 15.52 -1.58 10.04
N ASN A 73 15.97 -0.97 8.94
CA ASN A 73 17.34 -0.42 8.84
C ASN A 73 17.47 0.99 9.46
N THR A 74 16.37 1.72 9.66
CA THR A 74 16.36 3.02 10.35
C THR A 74 15.31 3.07 11.46
N PRO A 75 15.46 3.95 12.48
CA PRO A 75 14.45 4.14 13.52
C PRO A 75 13.07 4.55 12.96
N VAL A 76 13.05 5.32 11.86
CA VAL A 76 11.82 5.74 11.19
C VAL A 76 11.14 4.56 10.47
N ASP A 77 11.92 3.73 9.78
CA ASP A 77 11.40 2.53 9.13
C ASP A 77 10.84 1.54 10.15
N ARG A 78 11.49 1.41 11.31
CA ARG A 78 11.02 0.55 12.40
C ARG A 78 9.67 0.99 12.94
N ALA A 79 9.50 2.29 13.21
CA ALA A 79 8.23 2.82 13.71
C ALA A 79 7.10 2.62 12.69
N LEU A 80 7.37 2.86 11.41
CA LEU A 80 6.38 2.70 10.34
C LEU A 80 6.01 1.22 10.10
N LYS A 81 7.01 0.32 10.10
CA LYS A 81 6.79 -1.12 9.90
C LYS A 81 6.10 -1.77 11.09
N ASN A 82 6.45 -1.39 12.32
CA ASN A 82 5.78 -1.90 13.52
C ASN A 82 4.32 -1.42 13.58
N GLY A 83 4.06 -0.14 13.30
CA GLY A 83 2.68 0.36 13.22
C GLY A 83 1.86 -0.37 12.16
N LEU A 84 2.43 -0.61 10.98
CA LEU A 84 1.76 -1.40 9.93
C LEU A 84 1.41 -2.82 10.39
N LEU A 85 2.32 -3.49 11.11
CA LEU A 85 2.07 -4.82 11.66
C LEU A 85 0.98 -4.80 12.72
N ASP A 86 1.05 -3.87 13.68
CA ASP A 86 0.07 -3.75 14.75
C ASP A 86 -1.34 -3.49 14.18
N ASP A 87 -1.45 -2.57 13.21
CA ASP A 87 -2.70 -2.28 12.49
C ASP A 87 -3.21 -3.51 11.73
N THR A 88 -2.31 -4.25 11.05
CA THR A 88 -2.68 -5.46 10.32
C THR A 88 -3.21 -6.54 11.26
N LEU A 89 -2.53 -6.80 12.38
CA LEU A 89 -2.95 -7.80 13.37
C LEU A 89 -4.29 -7.41 14.03
N SER A 90 -4.51 -6.12 14.26
CA SER A 90 -5.78 -5.59 14.76
C SER A 90 -6.92 -5.83 13.77
N ILE A 91 -6.72 -5.53 12.48
CA ILE A 91 -7.72 -5.76 11.43
C ILE A 91 -8.04 -7.25 11.28
N VAL A 92 -7.03 -8.13 11.36
CA VAL A 92 -7.20 -9.57 11.26
C VAL A 92 -7.89 -10.17 12.50
N ASN A 93 -8.09 -9.40 13.58
CA ASN A 93 -8.74 -9.84 14.82
C ASN A 93 -8.06 -11.08 15.43
N ILE A 94 -6.72 -11.09 15.53
CA ILE A 94 -6.00 -12.21 16.16
C ILE A 94 -6.27 -12.33 17.69
N GLU A 95 -6.99 -11.38 18.29
CA GLU A 95 -7.36 -11.37 19.72
C GLU A 95 -8.67 -12.12 20.07
N LYS A 96 -9.03 -13.22 19.37
CA LYS A 96 -10.07 -14.15 19.85
C LYS A 96 -9.69 -15.61 19.69
#